data_AF-A0A4Y9RXL0-F1
#
_entry.id   AF-A0A4Y9RXL0-F1
#
_cell.length_a   1.000
_cell.length_b   1.000
_cell.length_c   1.000
_cell.angle_alpha   90.00
_cell.angle_beta   90.00
_cell.angle_gamma   90.00
#
_symmetry.space_group_name_H-M   'P 1'
#
loop_
_entity.id
_entity.type
_entity.pdbx_description
1 polymer ?
#
loop_
_entity_poly.entity_id
_entity_poly.type
_entity_poly.pdbx_seq_one_letter_code
_entity_poly.pdbx_strand_id
1 'polypeptide(L)'
;MTQAAPAYRVRSQQVWDLARDDYLAGEPARVVCRRYDLGLSAFRVRARKAGWRLQDQDDPDMYDPAVELEDIEDIDLSAMALSARRRLQLSLMDGEATEALRWLKIFETLSSMAPETPAETPPAETQNVHRLHSDFSPAASDLDDLDEVHRLHPVSTPPAPQPLNRAERRRLRRAGRLKPPSASGESRASQGP
;
A
#
# COMPACT_ATOMS: atom_id res chain seq x y z
N MET A 1 -2.42 -4.83 -37.03
CA MET A 1 -3.61 -4.94 -36.16
C MET A 1 -3.91 -3.55 -35.63
N THR A 2 -4.97 -2.92 -36.11
CA THR A 2 -5.33 -1.54 -35.76
C THR A 2 -6.09 -1.57 -34.44
N GLN A 3 -5.47 -1.07 -33.36
CA GLN A 3 -6.12 -0.96 -32.06
C GLN A 3 -7.28 0.04 -32.19
N ALA A 4 -8.51 -0.44 -32.04
CA ALA A 4 -9.69 0.42 -32.03
C ALA A 4 -9.56 1.43 -30.88
N ALA A 5 -9.72 2.72 -31.19
CA ALA A 5 -9.70 3.77 -30.18
C ALA A 5 -10.76 3.47 -29.11
N PRO A 6 -10.44 3.64 -27.81
CA PRO A 6 -11.37 3.34 -26.74
C PRO A 6 -12.64 4.18 -26.92
N ALA A 7 -13.79 3.51 -27.03
CA ALA A 7 -15.08 4.18 -27.12
C ALA A 7 -15.26 5.08 -25.90
N TYR A 8 -15.50 6.38 -26.15
CA TYR A 8 -15.72 7.37 -25.10
C TYR A 8 -17.00 7.02 -24.33
N ARG A 9 -16.87 6.37 -23.16
CA ARG A 9 -18.01 6.01 -22.31
C ARG A 9 -18.47 7.24 -21.53
N VAL A 10 -19.58 7.82 -21.96
CA VAL A 10 -20.31 8.84 -21.20
C VAL A 10 -20.97 8.14 -20.00
N ARG A 11 -20.70 8.63 -18.79
CA ARG A 11 -21.34 8.15 -17.55
C ARG A 11 -22.61 8.93 -17.25
N SER A 12 -23.57 8.26 -16.62
CA SER A 12 -24.81 8.89 -16.16
C SER A 12 -24.52 9.96 -15.09
N GLN A 13 -25.45 10.90 -14.93
CA GLN A 13 -25.33 11.94 -13.91
C GLN A 13 -25.23 11.36 -12.50
N GLN A 14 -25.96 10.27 -12.22
CA GLN A 14 -25.93 9.59 -10.93
C GLN A 14 -24.51 9.10 -10.55
N VAL A 15 -23.73 8.59 -11.51
CA VAL A 15 -22.33 8.18 -11.26
C VAL A 15 -21.46 9.38 -10.93
N TRP A 16 -21.71 10.53 -11.58
CA TRP A 16 -21.02 11.77 -11.27
C TRP A 16 -21.35 12.31 -9.88
N ASP A 17 -22.60 12.15 -9.44
CA ASP A 17 -23.05 12.62 -8.13
C ASP A 17 -22.43 11.75 -7.02
N LEU A 18 -22.46 10.41 -7.15
CA LEU A 18 -21.76 9.51 -6.23
C LEU A 18 -20.24 9.79 -6.17
N ALA A 19 -19.62 10.02 -7.32
CA ALA A 19 -18.20 10.37 -7.38
C ALA A 19 -17.89 11.72 -6.73
N ARG A 20 -18.81 12.70 -6.83
CA ARG A 20 -18.68 13.98 -6.13
C ARG A 20 -18.75 13.75 -4.62
N ASP A 21 -19.75 13.02 -4.16
CA ASP A 21 -20.01 12.84 -2.73
C ASP A 21 -18.83 12.12 -2.05
N ASP A 22 -18.28 11.06 -2.67
CA ASP A 22 -17.06 10.40 -2.19
C ASP A 22 -15.83 11.33 -2.18
N TYR A 23 -15.69 12.17 -3.21
CA TYR A 23 -14.58 13.13 -3.28
C TYR A 23 -14.67 14.21 -2.20
N LEU A 24 -15.89 14.70 -1.93
CA LEU A 24 -16.16 15.66 -0.86
C LEU A 24 -16.01 15.05 0.53
N ALA A 25 -16.25 13.74 0.68
CA ALA A 25 -15.95 12.98 1.90
C ALA A 25 -14.44 12.79 2.16
N GLY A 26 -13.57 13.28 1.27
CA GLY A 26 -12.12 13.27 1.45
C GLY A 26 -11.37 12.18 0.70
N GLU A 27 -12.05 11.32 -0.07
CA GLU A 27 -11.36 10.32 -0.90
C GLU A 27 -10.56 11.01 -2.02
N PRO A 28 -9.31 10.59 -2.28
CA PRO A 28 -8.51 11.23 -3.31
C PRO A 28 -9.10 10.97 -4.70
N ALA A 29 -9.12 11.99 -5.56
CA ALA A 29 -9.74 11.94 -6.89
C ALA A 29 -9.29 10.73 -7.76
N ARG A 30 -8.07 10.21 -7.57
CA ARG A 30 -7.60 9.01 -8.27
C ARG A 30 -8.29 7.71 -7.81
N VAL A 31 -8.67 7.62 -6.54
CA VAL A 31 -9.42 6.47 -6.00
C VAL A 31 -10.86 6.55 -6.49
N VAL A 32 -11.50 7.71 -6.34
CA VAL A 32 -12.85 7.99 -6.86
C VAL A 32 -12.95 7.69 -8.36
N CYS A 33 -12.04 8.23 -9.18
CA CYS A 33 -12.07 8.01 -10.63
C CYS A 33 -11.92 6.54 -11.02
N ARG A 34 -11.11 5.76 -10.27
CA ARG A 34 -10.96 4.32 -10.52
C ARG A 34 -12.23 3.56 -10.12
N ARG A 35 -12.84 3.91 -8.99
CA ARG A 35 -14.08 3.28 -8.47
C ARG A 35 -15.25 3.43 -9.45
N TYR A 36 -15.41 4.61 -10.03
CA TYR A 36 -16.53 4.94 -10.92
C TYR A 36 -16.19 4.86 -12.42
N ASP A 37 -14.97 4.43 -12.75
CA ASP A 37 -14.44 4.35 -14.12
C ASP A 37 -14.63 5.67 -14.91
N LEU A 38 -14.15 6.75 -14.28
CA LEU A 38 -14.16 8.12 -14.75
C LEU A 38 -12.75 8.55 -15.18
N GLY A 39 -12.67 9.37 -16.24
CA GLY A 39 -11.42 9.98 -16.64
C GLY A 39 -10.97 11.06 -15.66
N LEU A 40 -9.75 10.96 -15.13
CA LEU A 40 -9.21 11.91 -14.15
C LEU A 40 -9.17 13.36 -14.64
N SER A 41 -8.88 13.57 -15.93
CA SER A 41 -8.90 14.90 -16.55
C SER A 41 -10.31 15.49 -16.60
N ALA A 42 -11.28 14.70 -17.06
CA ALA A 42 -12.69 15.09 -17.11
C ALA A 42 -13.24 15.40 -15.72
N PHE A 43 -12.91 14.56 -14.74
CA PHE A 43 -13.27 14.78 -13.33
C PHE A 43 -12.72 16.10 -12.80
N ARG A 44 -11.44 16.39 -13.00
CA ARG A 44 -10.82 17.66 -12.54
C ARG A 44 -11.37 18.91 -13.21
N VAL A 45 -11.78 18.82 -14.48
CA VAL A 45 -12.44 19.91 -15.20
C VAL A 45 -13.82 20.15 -14.63
N ARG A 46 -14.59 19.08 -14.40
CA ARG A 46 -15.92 19.17 -13.81
C ARG A 46 -15.87 19.69 -12.38
N ALA A 47 -14.98 19.16 -11.55
CA ALA A 47 -14.74 19.60 -10.19
C ALA A 47 -14.40 21.09 -10.11
N ARG A 48 -13.58 21.62 -11.04
CA ARG A 48 -13.32 23.06 -11.13
C ARG A 48 -14.58 23.86 -11.47
N LYS A 49 -15.32 23.43 -12.49
CA LYS A 49 -16.52 24.14 -12.96
C LYS A 49 -17.63 24.17 -11.91
N ALA A 50 -17.70 23.14 -11.08
CA ALA A 50 -18.73 22.97 -10.07
C ALA A 50 -18.26 23.31 -8.65
N GLY A 51 -17.03 23.84 -8.48
CA GLY A 51 -16.51 24.29 -7.18
C GLY A 51 -16.26 23.17 -6.17
N TRP A 52 -15.96 21.94 -6.61
CA TRP A 52 -15.78 20.80 -5.70
C TRP A 52 -14.38 20.72 -5.08
N ARG A 53 -13.42 21.47 -5.62
CA ARG A 53 -12.02 21.35 -5.17
C ARG A 53 -11.93 21.91 -3.74
N LEU A 54 -11.07 21.32 -2.92
CA LEU A 54 -10.77 21.88 -1.60
C LEU A 54 -10.39 23.37 -1.65
N GLN A 55 -9.65 23.78 -2.67
CA GLN A 55 -9.28 25.20 -2.89
C GLN A 55 -10.46 26.12 -3.30
N ASP A 56 -11.56 25.53 -3.76
CA ASP A 56 -12.77 26.25 -4.17
C ASP A 56 -13.85 26.18 -3.07
N GLN A 57 -13.65 25.35 -2.04
CA GLN A 57 -14.46 25.36 -0.82
C GLN A 57 -14.03 26.56 0.03
N ASP A 58 -14.98 27.14 0.76
CA ASP A 58 -14.66 28.14 1.76
C ASP A 58 -13.62 27.54 2.71
N ASP A 59 -12.62 28.35 3.10
CA ASP A 59 -11.66 27.92 4.10
C ASP A 59 -12.45 27.45 5.32
N PRO A 60 -12.17 26.25 5.86
CA PRO A 60 -12.85 25.79 7.05
C PRO A 60 -12.71 26.88 8.10
N ASP A 61 -13.81 27.20 8.80
CA ASP A 61 -13.79 28.20 9.86
C ASP A 61 -12.56 27.94 10.72
N MET A 62 -11.69 28.95 10.76
CA MET A 62 -10.44 28.89 11.50
C MET A 62 -10.80 28.45 12.91
N TYR A 63 -10.24 27.32 13.36
CA TYR A 63 -10.42 26.72 14.68
C TYR A 63 -10.96 27.75 15.67
N ASP A 64 -12.24 27.67 16.02
CA ASP A 64 -12.79 28.54 17.03
C ASP A 64 -12.19 28.07 18.37
N PRO A 65 -11.29 28.84 19.00
CA PRO A 65 -10.70 28.46 20.27
C PRO A 65 -11.73 28.43 21.40
N ALA A 66 -12.96 28.89 21.16
CA ALA A 66 -14.09 28.77 22.05
C ALA A 66 -14.87 27.45 21.90
N VAL A 67 -14.54 26.56 20.94
CA VAL A 67 -14.94 25.15 21.07
C VAL A 67 -14.23 24.62 22.30
N GLU A 68 -15.00 24.47 23.38
CA GLU A 68 -14.47 23.93 24.63
C GLU A 68 -14.03 22.49 24.35
N LEU A 69 -12.91 22.07 24.94
CA LEU A 69 -12.37 20.72 24.76
C LEU A 69 -13.39 19.63 25.12
N GLU A 70 -14.43 20.02 25.87
CA GLU A 70 -15.58 19.25 26.33
C GLU A 70 -16.61 18.94 25.21
N ASP A 71 -16.60 19.71 24.12
CA ASP A 71 -17.45 19.47 22.93
C ASP A 71 -16.82 18.48 21.94
N ILE A 72 -15.54 18.12 22.14
CA ILE A 72 -14.85 17.13 21.32
C ILE A 72 -15.24 15.75 21.83
N GLU A 73 -15.90 14.95 20.98
CA GLU A 73 -16.27 13.58 21.31
C GLU A 73 -15.02 12.76 21.68
N ASP A 74 -15.07 12.10 22.83
CA ASP A 74 -14.00 11.23 23.29
C ASP A 74 -13.73 10.12 22.27
N ILE A 75 -12.45 9.91 21.96
CA ILE A 75 -12.04 8.85 21.05
C ILE A 75 -12.17 7.50 21.77
N ASP A 76 -13.01 6.59 21.23
CA ASP A 76 -13.09 5.21 21.70
C ASP A 76 -11.87 4.38 21.25
N LEU A 77 -10.85 4.38 22.11
CA LEU A 77 -9.61 3.61 21.92
C LEU A 77 -9.87 2.10 21.81
N SER A 78 -10.92 1.57 22.44
CA SER A 78 -11.30 0.15 22.38
C SER A 78 -11.82 -0.21 20.99
N ALA A 79 -12.68 0.64 20.41
CA ALA A 79 -13.14 0.47 19.03
C ALA A 79 -11.99 0.56 18.01
N MET A 80 -11.03 1.46 18.25
CA MET A 80 -9.82 1.57 17.42
C MET A 80 -8.94 0.32 17.53
N ALA A 81 -8.75 -0.24 18.73
CA ALA A 81 -8.02 -1.49 18.95
C ALA A 81 -8.70 -2.65 18.19
N LEU A 82 -10.02 -2.78 18.28
CA LEU A 82 -10.76 -3.81 17.54
C LEU A 82 -10.56 -3.68 16.02
N SER A 83 -10.54 -2.44 15.51
CA SER A 83 -10.27 -2.15 14.11
C SER A 83 -8.83 -2.53 13.70
N ALA A 84 -7.85 -2.26 14.55
CA ALA A 84 -6.45 -2.68 14.32
C ALA A 84 -6.31 -4.20 14.30
N ARG A 85 -7.01 -4.92 15.20
CA ARG A 85 -7.04 -6.40 15.22
C ARG A 85 -7.62 -7.00 13.93
N ARG A 86 -8.68 -6.41 13.37
CA ARG A 86 -9.25 -6.85 12.08
C ARG A 86 -8.25 -6.67 10.93
N ARG A 87 -7.52 -5.56 10.90
CA ARG A 87 -6.47 -5.32 9.89
C ARG A 87 -5.30 -6.28 10.04
N LEU A 88 -4.87 -6.56 11.27
CA LEU A 88 -3.90 -7.62 11.56
C LEU A 88 -4.34 -8.97 10.96
N GLN A 89 -5.59 -9.38 11.21
CA GLN A 89 -6.12 -10.64 10.68
C GLN A 89 -6.11 -10.68 9.15
N LEU A 90 -6.50 -9.59 8.48
CA LEU A 90 -6.45 -9.50 7.03
C LEU A 90 -5.01 -9.59 6.50
N SER A 91 -4.06 -8.85 7.08
CA SER A 91 -2.65 -8.93 6.67
C SER A 91 -2.03 -10.31 6.88
N LEU A 92 -2.46 -11.05 7.91
CA LEU A 92 -2.06 -12.45 8.11
C LEU A 92 -2.61 -13.36 7.01
N MET A 93 -3.87 -13.17 6.60
CA MET A 93 -4.48 -13.92 5.50
C MET A 93 -3.81 -13.63 4.15
N ASP A 94 -3.41 -12.37 3.93
CA ASP A 94 -2.74 -11.93 2.70
C ASP A 94 -1.23 -12.26 2.67
N GLY A 95 -0.68 -12.82 3.76
CA GLY A 95 0.75 -13.17 3.86
C GLY A 95 1.68 -11.96 4.01
N GLU A 96 1.15 -10.77 4.32
CA GLU A 96 1.91 -9.54 4.46
C GLU A 96 2.50 -9.40 5.87
N ALA A 97 3.59 -10.15 6.14
CA ALA A 97 4.19 -10.25 7.48
C ALA A 97 4.56 -8.89 8.11
N THR A 98 5.05 -7.92 7.32
CA THR A 98 5.43 -6.60 7.83
C THR A 98 4.24 -5.74 8.21
N GLU A 99 3.14 -5.81 7.46
CA GLU A 99 1.90 -5.08 7.79
C GLU A 99 1.20 -5.74 8.98
N ALA A 100 1.19 -7.08 9.06
CA ALA A 100 0.71 -7.79 10.24
C ALA A 100 1.46 -7.34 11.51
N LEU A 101 2.80 -7.29 11.49
CA LEU A 101 3.59 -6.80 12.62
C LEU A 101 3.29 -5.33 12.98
N ARG A 102 3.00 -4.50 11.99
CA ARG A 102 2.63 -3.10 12.20
C ARG A 102 1.27 -2.99 12.91
N TRP A 103 0.26 -3.69 12.40
CA TRP A 103 -1.08 -3.68 12.98
C TRP A 103 -1.13 -4.32 14.36
N LEU A 104 -0.28 -5.32 14.63
CA LEU A 104 -0.10 -5.88 15.96
C LEU A 104 0.38 -4.82 16.96
N LYS A 105 1.44 -4.07 16.63
CA LYS A 105 1.96 -3.00 17.50
C LYS A 105 0.92 -1.92 17.77
N ILE A 106 0.17 -1.53 16.75
CA ILE A 106 -0.90 -0.54 16.89
C ILE A 106 -2.01 -1.08 17.82
N PHE A 107 -2.42 -2.33 17.64
CA PHE A 107 -3.41 -2.97 18.50
C PHE A 107 -2.96 -3.02 19.96
N GLU A 108 -1.73 -3.47 20.24
CA GLU A 108 -1.18 -3.52 21.60
C GLU A 108 -1.12 -2.13 22.25
N THR A 109 -0.68 -1.13 21.49
CA THR A 109 -0.57 0.26 21.96
C THR A 109 -1.95 0.85 22.28
N LEU A 110 -2.96 0.61 21.43
CA LEU A 110 -4.32 1.09 21.67
C LEU A 110 -4.98 0.33 22.83
N SER A 111 -4.72 -0.97 22.95
CA SER A 111 -5.29 -1.79 24.03
C SER A 111 -4.71 -1.43 25.39
N SER A 112 -3.44 -0.99 25.47
CA SER A 112 -2.84 -0.55 26.73
C SER A 112 -3.28 0.86 27.16
N MET A 113 -3.73 1.69 26.22
CA MET A 113 -4.24 3.03 26.48
C MET A 113 -5.75 3.05 26.72
N ALA A 114 -6.46 2.01 26.29
CA ALA A 114 -7.89 1.91 26.49
C ALA A 114 -8.20 1.87 28.01
N PRO A 115 -9.20 2.63 28.48
CA PRO A 115 -9.63 2.54 29.85
C PRO A 115 -10.09 1.10 30.13
N GLU A 116 -9.63 0.52 31.23
CA GLU A 116 -10.13 -0.75 31.76
C GLU A 116 -11.63 -0.60 32.04
N THR A 117 -12.48 -0.84 31.04
CA THR A 117 -13.91 -0.99 31.27
C THR A 117 -14.05 -2.14 32.25
N PRO A 118 -14.55 -1.94 33.48
CA PRO A 118 -14.73 -3.03 34.41
C PRO A 118 -15.62 -4.06 33.73
N ALA A 119 -15.03 -5.21 33.44
CA ALA A 119 -15.70 -6.32 32.79
C ALA A 119 -16.95 -6.64 33.62
N GLU A 120 -18.12 -6.34 33.07
CA GLU A 120 -19.35 -6.98 33.52
C GLU A 120 -19.08 -8.48 33.54
N THR A 121 -19.12 -9.03 34.74
CA THR A 121 -18.87 -10.44 35.00
C THR A 121 -19.88 -11.24 34.20
N PRO A 122 -19.47 -12.04 33.20
CA PRO A 122 -20.43 -12.90 32.51
C PRO A 122 -20.96 -13.94 33.51
N PRO A 123 -22.28 -14.18 33.57
CA PRO A 123 -22.81 -15.28 34.36
C PRO A 123 -22.23 -16.60 33.82
N ALA A 124 -21.71 -17.38 34.75
CA ALA A 124 -21.08 -18.66 34.49
C ALA A 124 -22.12 -19.69 34.00
N GLU A 125 -22.17 -19.95 32.69
CA GLU A 125 -22.90 -21.10 32.15
C GLU A 125 -22.04 -21.90 31.15
N THR A 126 -21.42 -22.93 31.72
CA THR A 126 -21.07 -24.24 31.15
C THR A 126 -20.27 -24.29 29.85
N GLN A 127 -18.98 -24.56 30.04
CA GLN A 127 -18.10 -25.33 29.16
C GLN A 127 -18.81 -26.57 28.60
N ASN A 128 -19.01 -26.63 27.28
CA ASN A 128 -19.30 -27.89 26.60
C ASN A 128 -18.07 -28.32 25.81
N VAL A 129 -17.33 -29.25 26.42
CA VAL A 129 -16.16 -29.92 25.90
C VAL A 129 -16.58 -31.00 24.89
N HIS A 130 -16.68 -30.64 23.60
CA HIS A 130 -16.55 -31.67 22.56
C HIS A 130 -15.08 -31.93 22.23
N ARG A 131 -14.50 -32.75 23.11
CA ARG A 131 -13.33 -33.57 22.86
C ARG A 131 -13.64 -34.53 21.71
N LEU A 132 -13.24 -34.20 20.48
CA LEU A 132 -13.29 -35.14 19.37
C LEU A 132 -12.02 -36.01 19.39
N HIS A 133 -12.22 -37.20 19.97
CA HIS A 133 -11.57 -38.49 19.70
C HIS A 133 -10.12 -38.51 19.21
N SER A 134 -9.24 -38.84 20.17
CA SER A 134 -7.96 -39.50 19.95
C SER A 134 -8.22 -40.97 19.62
N ASP A 135 -8.53 -41.30 18.36
CA ASP A 135 -8.49 -42.67 17.84
C ASP A 135 -8.33 -42.63 16.31
N PHE A 136 -7.11 -42.38 15.84
CA PHE A 136 -6.72 -42.76 14.49
C PHE A 136 -5.36 -43.46 14.56
N SER A 137 -5.42 -44.77 14.74
CA SER A 137 -4.27 -45.65 14.54
C SER A 137 -4.42 -46.30 13.17
N PRO A 138 -3.60 -45.94 12.18
CA PRO A 138 -3.36 -46.83 11.05
C PRO A 138 -2.16 -47.72 11.40
N ALA A 139 -2.43 -49.01 11.36
CA ALA A 139 -1.49 -50.10 11.54
C ALA A 139 -0.32 -50.00 10.56
N ALA A 140 0.86 -50.40 11.04
CA ALA A 140 2.00 -50.72 10.22
C ALA A 140 1.66 -51.86 9.25
N SER A 141 1.94 -51.67 7.97
CA SER A 141 2.24 -52.73 7.01
C SER A 141 3.01 -52.11 5.84
N ASP A 142 4.30 -52.43 5.82
CA ASP A 142 5.17 -52.71 4.68
C ASP A 142 4.69 -52.23 3.31
N LEU A 143 5.44 -51.30 2.71
CA LEU A 143 5.95 -51.46 1.36
C LEU A 143 7.33 -50.80 1.26
N ASP A 144 8.34 -51.66 1.17
CA ASP A 144 9.63 -51.44 0.52
C ASP A 144 9.50 -50.69 -0.82
N ASP A 145 10.65 -50.22 -1.28
CA ASP A 145 10.92 -49.54 -2.56
C ASP A 145 10.47 -48.08 -2.64
N LEU A 146 11.44 -47.17 -2.49
CA LEU A 146 12.01 -46.44 -3.62
C LEU A 146 13.23 -45.65 -3.14
N ASP A 147 14.35 -46.36 -3.14
CA ASP A 147 15.71 -45.84 -2.98
C ASP A 147 16.15 -45.24 -4.34
N GLU A 148 15.76 -43.99 -4.64
CA GLU A 148 16.35 -43.27 -5.78
C GLU A 148 16.44 -41.76 -5.51
N VAL A 149 17.48 -41.41 -4.76
CA VAL A 149 17.88 -40.01 -4.50
C VAL A 149 18.58 -39.45 -5.75
N HIS A 150 17.83 -38.84 -6.66
CA HIS A 150 18.42 -37.96 -7.66
C HIS A 150 18.95 -36.67 -7.01
N ARG A 151 20.24 -36.66 -6.67
CA ARG A 151 21.01 -35.42 -6.47
C ARG A 151 21.03 -34.63 -7.78
N LEU A 152 20.21 -33.58 -7.86
CA LEU A 152 20.42 -32.51 -8.84
C LEU A 152 21.43 -31.50 -8.27
N HIS A 153 22.56 -31.38 -8.96
CA HIS A 153 23.59 -30.38 -8.68
C HIS A 153 23.02 -28.95 -8.77
N PRO A 154 23.39 -28.01 -7.88
CA PRO A 154 23.11 -26.60 -8.11
C PRO A 154 23.98 -26.08 -9.25
N VAL A 155 23.37 -25.80 -10.40
CA VAL A 155 23.97 -24.98 -11.45
C VAL A 155 23.99 -23.53 -10.94
N SER A 156 25.18 -23.08 -10.51
CA SER A 156 25.48 -21.67 -10.29
C SER A 156 25.29 -20.91 -11.61
N THR A 157 24.11 -20.31 -11.77
CA THR A 157 23.87 -19.34 -12.83
C THR A 157 24.37 -17.99 -12.34
N PRO A 158 25.34 -17.34 -13.01
CA PRO A 158 25.79 -16.00 -12.61
C PRO A 158 24.64 -14.99 -12.79
N PRO A 159 24.44 -14.06 -11.84
CA PRO A 159 23.37 -13.08 -11.93
C PRO A 159 23.55 -12.18 -13.15
N ALA A 160 22.50 -12.02 -13.94
CA ALA A 160 22.45 -11.06 -15.04
C ALA A 160 22.75 -9.63 -14.52
N PRO A 161 23.43 -8.78 -15.31
CA PRO A 161 23.78 -7.44 -14.90
C PRO A 161 22.50 -6.63 -14.61
N GLN A 162 22.32 -6.24 -13.35
CA GLN A 162 21.21 -5.40 -12.94
C GLN A 162 21.33 -4.01 -13.59
N PRO A 163 20.22 -3.42 -14.08
CA PRO A 163 20.25 -2.08 -14.62
C PRO A 163 20.58 -1.08 -13.50
N LEU A 164 21.53 -0.18 -13.79
CA LEU A 164 22.06 0.79 -12.83
C LEU A 164 20.96 1.60 -12.13
N ASN A 165 21.06 1.69 -10.80
CA ASN A 165 20.14 2.50 -10.01
C ASN A 165 20.28 3.99 -10.39
N ARG A 166 19.23 4.79 -10.16
CA ARG A 166 19.20 6.25 -10.32
C ARG A 166 20.42 6.95 -9.69
N ALA A 167 20.91 6.46 -8.54
CA ALA A 167 22.09 6.99 -7.88
C ALA A 167 23.37 6.78 -8.73
N GLU A 168 23.54 5.58 -9.29
CA GLU A 168 24.69 5.21 -10.15
C GLU A 168 24.66 5.97 -11.47
N ARG A 169 23.48 6.13 -12.09
CA ARG A 169 23.30 6.96 -13.29
C ARG A 169 23.70 8.42 -13.07
N ARG A 170 23.45 8.97 -11.88
CA ARG A 170 23.91 10.33 -11.52
C ARG A 170 25.44 10.40 -11.35
N ARG A 171 26.05 9.38 -10.75
CA ARG A 171 27.52 9.30 -10.56
C ARG A 171 28.25 9.21 -11.92
N LEU A 172 27.78 8.37 -12.83
CA LEU A 172 28.37 8.23 -14.17
C LEU A 172 28.27 9.52 -15.01
N ARG A 173 27.16 10.25 -14.92
CA ARG A 173 27.02 11.56 -15.59
C ARG A 173 27.98 12.62 -15.07
N ARG A 174 28.35 12.55 -13.78
CA ARG A 174 29.37 13.44 -13.18
C ARG A 174 30.79 13.01 -13.59
N ALA A 175 31.08 11.71 -13.63
CA ALA A 175 32.37 11.18 -14.08
C ALA A 175 32.62 11.46 -15.57
N GLY A 176 31.60 11.33 -16.44
CA GLY A 176 31.71 11.61 -17.87
C GLY A 176 31.88 13.08 -18.23
N ARG A 177 31.66 14.01 -17.28
CA ARG A 177 31.92 15.45 -17.47
C ARG A 177 33.37 15.87 -17.16
N LEU A 178 34.20 14.96 -16.66
CA LEU A 178 35.58 15.23 -16.24
C LEU A 178 36.64 14.61 -17.17
N LYS A 179 36.33 14.42 -18.46
CA LYS A 179 37.37 14.17 -19.47
C LYS A 179 37.75 15.51 -20.11
N PRO A 180 38.84 16.18 -19.68
CA PRO A 180 39.35 17.34 -20.42
C PRO A 180 39.81 16.89 -21.82
N PRO A 181 39.70 17.74 -22.86
CA PRO A 181 40.30 17.44 -24.14
C PRO A 181 41.81 17.30 -23.97
N SER A 182 42.33 16.16 -24.42
CA SER A 182 43.76 15.86 -24.51
C SER A 182 44.41 16.92 -25.41
N ALA A 183 45.20 17.81 -24.82
CA ALA A 183 46.04 18.74 -25.55
C ALA A 183 47.23 17.96 -26.13
N SER A 184 47.12 17.54 -27.39
CA SER A 184 48.26 17.13 -28.20
C SER A 184 48.69 18.34 -29.03
N GLY A 185 49.65 19.10 -28.49
CA GLY A 185 50.40 20.07 -29.26
C GLY A 185 51.48 19.36 -30.05
N GLU A 186 51.25 19.12 -31.33
CA GLU A 186 52.31 18.77 -32.28
C GLU A 186 52.73 20.05 -33.01
N SER A 187 53.78 20.68 -32.49
CA SER A 187 54.55 21.70 -33.18
C SER A 187 55.31 21.07 -34.34
N ARG A 188 54.99 21.46 -35.58
CA ARG A 188 55.90 21.33 -36.71
C ARG A 188 55.98 22.65 -37.47
N ALA A 189 57.17 23.23 -37.42
CA ALA A 189 57.59 24.39 -38.17
C ALA A 189 57.71 24.08 -39.68
N SER A 190 57.56 25.12 -40.51
CA SER A 190 58.54 25.54 -41.54
C SER A 190 57.91 25.93 -42.89
N GLN A 191 58.29 27.15 -43.33
CA GLN A 191 58.53 27.65 -44.69
C GLN A 191 57.38 28.14 -45.60
N GLY A 192 57.32 29.47 -45.74
CA GLY A 192 57.49 30.24 -47.00
C GLY A 192 56.41 30.17 -48.09
N PRO A 193 56.32 31.14 -49.02
CA PRO A 193 57.29 32.19 -49.36
C PRO A 193 56.87 33.63 -48.99
#